data_AF-A0A9W9TY23-F1
#
_entry.id   AF-A0A9W9TY23-F1
#
_cell.length_a   1.000
_cell.length_b   1.000
_cell.length_c   1.000
_cell.angle_alpha   90.00
_cell.angle_beta   90.00
_cell.angle_gamma   90.00
#
_symmetry.space_group_name_H-M   'P 1'
#
loop_
_entity.id
_entity.type
_entity.pdbx_description
1 polymer ?
#
loop_
_entity_poly.entity_id
_entity_poly.type
_entity_poly.pdbx_seq_one_letter_code
_entity_poly.pdbx_strand_id
1 'polypeptide(L)'
;MTSSLSPAQAPVEKPSPPPVAILPAQVAQIYSFVHPALLLSLYAFRFKALVAEPVQELLADLPWLALLQLLYVIVCLPPAGSAPAADSSVPDSKASARSSSGPGAVLRSSKPGLRKRHSGGKNDWSRVWAKLMPTFLSFALTSFLATPVLAILLVLFGAPLTTHNVETVLCAAHMALLSATPLIYVHGVDGAVWREVWGIARPADAVWGSALGTGLGAWFGAIPIPLDWDRPWQAFPITILTGAYIGYALGSVISRTPFIYGKRIQFVPEEDDDEKKTN
;
A
#
# COMPACT_ATOMS: atom_id res chain seq x y z
N MET A 1 1.51 -40.92 -38.18
CA MET A 1 0.53 -40.31 -37.26
C MET A 1 1.28 -39.25 -36.46
N THR A 2 1.25 -38.01 -36.93
CA THR A 2 1.92 -36.87 -36.30
C THR A 2 1.00 -36.29 -35.23
N SER A 3 1.42 -36.38 -33.97
CA SER A 3 0.72 -35.78 -32.83
C SER A 3 0.94 -34.26 -32.85
N SER A 4 -0.14 -33.50 -33.06
CA SER A 4 -0.14 -32.05 -32.91
C SER A 4 -0.20 -31.69 -31.43
N LEU A 5 0.88 -31.14 -30.88
CA LEU A 5 0.87 -30.49 -29.58
C LEU A 5 0.11 -29.16 -29.70
N SER A 6 -1.02 -29.05 -28.99
CA SER A 6 -1.73 -27.78 -28.81
C SER A 6 -0.83 -26.79 -28.06
N PRO A 7 -0.79 -25.51 -28.45
CA PRO A 7 -0.09 -24.50 -27.68
C PRO A 7 -0.78 -24.34 -26.31
N ALA A 8 0.02 -24.37 -25.25
CA ALA A 8 -0.45 -24.15 -23.88
C ALA A 8 -1.06 -22.75 -23.79
N GLN A 9 -2.37 -22.70 -23.62
CA GLN A 9 -3.11 -21.47 -23.45
C GLN A 9 -2.66 -20.81 -22.13
N ALA A 10 -2.06 -19.62 -22.23
CA ALA A 10 -1.66 -18.84 -21.07
C ALA A 10 -2.86 -18.71 -20.11
N PRO A 11 -2.67 -18.90 -18.79
CA PRO A 11 -3.78 -18.86 -17.85
C PRO A 11 -4.41 -17.47 -17.90
N VAL A 12 -5.73 -17.43 -18.14
CA VAL A 12 -6.55 -16.22 -18.13
C VAL A 12 -6.35 -15.52 -16.78
N GLU A 13 -5.62 -14.41 -16.82
CA GLU A 13 -5.28 -13.62 -15.64
C GLU A 13 -6.59 -13.11 -15.01
N LYS A 14 -6.88 -13.56 -13.78
CA LYS A 14 -8.02 -13.05 -13.02
C LYS A 14 -7.90 -11.53 -12.93
N PRO A 15 -8.96 -10.76 -13.19
CA PRO A 15 -8.90 -9.30 -13.11
C PRO A 15 -8.43 -8.91 -11.71
N SER A 16 -7.25 -8.30 -11.62
CA SER A 16 -6.62 -7.94 -10.36
C SER A 16 -7.50 -6.97 -9.58
N PRO A 17 -7.47 -7.00 -8.24
CA PRO A 17 -8.39 -6.21 -7.42
C PRO A 17 -8.28 -4.70 -7.70
N PRO A 18 -9.38 -3.93 -7.51
CA PRO A 18 -9.38 -2.48 -7.71
C PRO A 18 -8.37 -1.77 -6.80
N PRO A 19 -8.01 -0.50 -7.11
CA PRO A 19 -7.21 0.33 -6.21
C PRO A 19 -7.90 0.48 -4.85
N VAL A 20 -7.10 0.65 -3.80
CA VAL A 20 -7.60 0.90 -2.47
C VAL A 20 -8.12 2.33 -2.38
N ALA A 21 -9.40 2.49 -2.04
CA ALA A 21 -10.00 3.79 -1.78
C ALA A 21 -9.86 4.16 -0.30
N ILE A 22 -9.51 5.43 -0.04
CA ILE A 22 -9.62 6.00 1.31
C ILE A 22 -11.09 6.05 1.69
N LEU A 23 -11.42 5.69 2.94
CA LEU A 23 -12.80 5.69 3.41
C LEU A 23 -13.48 7.05 3.19
N PRO A 24 -14.78 7.10 2.83
CA PRO A 24 -15.46 8.33 2.45
C PRO A 24 -15.76 9.27 3.63
N ALA A 25 -15.49 8.84 4.86
CA ALA A 25 -15.69 9.67 6.05
C ALA A 25 -14.81 10.93 5.99
N GLN A 26 -15.36 12.09 6.36
CA GLN A 26 -14.64 13.36 6.32
C GLN A 26 -13.33 13.32 7.14
N VAL A 27 -13.37 12.70 8.32
CA VAL A 27 -12.18 12.51 9.17
C VAL A 27 -11.11 11.68 8.45
N ALA A 28 -11.50 10.62 7.73
CA ALA A 28 -10.57 9.79 6.96
C ALA A 28 -9.93 10.55 5.81
N GLN A 29 -10.71 11.36 5.09
CA GLN A 29 -10.21 12.18 3.99
C GLN A 29 -9.24 13.25 4.49
N ILE A 30 -9.55 13.96 5.57
CA ILE A 30 -8.65 14.96 6.15
C ILE A 30 -7.38 14.29 6.69
N TYR A 31 -7.53 13.25 7.52
CA TYR A 31 -6.39 12.59 8.15
C TYR A 31 -5.44 11.97 7.12
N SER A 32 -5.93 11.49 5.99
CA SER A 32 -5.07 10.96 4.93
C SER A 32 -4.07 11.96 4.33
N PHE A 33 -4.34 13.27 4.40
CA PHE A 33 -3.38 14.32 4.02
C PHE A 33 -2.56 14.83 5.21
N VAL A 34 -3.19 14.91 6.39
CA VAL A 34 -2.52 15.35 7.62
C VAL A 34 -1.46 14.35 8.06
N HIS A 35 -1.71 13.05 7.91
CA HIS A 35 -0.81 11.96 8.35
C HIS A 35 0.61 12.06 7.76
N PRO A 36 0.82 12.07 6.43
CA PRO A 36 2.18 12.20 5.87
C PRO A 36 2.84 13.53 6.24
N ALA A 37 2.08 14.62 6.34
CA ALA A 37 2.60 15.91 6.79
C ALA A 37 3.05 15.89 8.25
N LEU A 38 2.30 15.20 9.11
CA LEU A 38 2.60 15.05 10.53
C LEU A 38 3.83 14.17 10.74
N LEU A 39 3.97 13.07 10.00
CA LEU A 39 5.17 12.24 10.01
C LEU A 39 6.42 13.05 9.61
N LEU A 40 6.34 13.80 8.51
CA LEU A 40 7.44 14.67 8.09
C LEU A 40 7.75 15.77 9.10
N SER A 41 6.72 16.38 9.69
CA SER A 41 6.90 17.44 10.69
C SER A 41 7.58 16.91 11.95
N LEU A 42 7.18 15.73 12.43
CA LEU A 42 7.79 15.06 13.58
C LEU A 42 9.24 14.69 13.28
N TYR A 43 9.50 14.09 12.12
CA TYR A 43 10.85 13.74 11.68
C TYR A 43 11.74 14.98 11.58
N ALA A 44 11.26 16.05 10.94
CA ALA A 44 12.00 17.30 10.80
C ALA A 44 12.27 17.99 12.14
N PHE A 45 11.31 17.96 13.07
CA PHE A 45 11.47 18.50 14.41
C PHE A 45 12.57 17.77 15.19
N ARG A 46 12.64 16.44 15.04
CA ARG A 46 13.64 15.59 15.72
C ARG A 46 14.95 15.42 14.96
N PHE A 47 15.04 15.90 13.72
CA PHE A 47 16.19 15.67 12.85
C PHE A 47 17.53 16.05 13.49
N LYS A 48 17.60 17.18 14.22
CA LYS A 48 18.83 17.58 14.90
C LYS A 48 19.26 16.61 15.99
N ALA A 49 18.30 16.07 16.74
CA ALA A 49 18.57 15.06 17.77
C ALA A 49 18.97 13.73 17.11
N LEU A 50 18.29 13.35 16.02
CA LEU A 50 18.60 12.16 15.24
C LEU A 50 20.03 12.17 14.68
N VAL A 51 20.51 13.34 14.26
CA VAL A 51 21.90 13.51 13.77
C VAL A 51 22.91 13.41 14.91
N ALA A 52 22.54 13.80 16.14
CA ALA A 52 23.42 13.71 17.30
C ALA A 52 23.50 12.30 17.86
N GLU A 53 22.36 11.62 18.04
CA GLU A 53 22.24 10.31 18.68
C GLU A 53 21.26 9.40 17.89
N PRO A 54 21.73 8.78 16.78
CA PRO A 54 20.84 8.10 15.83
C PRO A 54 20.06 6.93 16.44
N VAL A 55 20.75 6.04 17.16
CA VAL A 55 20.12 4.82 17.70
C VAL A 55 19.03 5.14 18.72
N GLN A 56 19.30 6.09 19.62
CA GLN A 56 18.37 6.45 20.69
C GLN A 56 17.13 7.14 20.11
N GLU A 57 17.29 8.10 19.21
CA GLU A 57 16.16 8.82 18.62
C GLU A 57 15.33 7.92 17.71
N LEU A 58 15.96 7.05 16.91
CA LEU A 58 15.24 6.06 16.10
C LEU A 58 14.43 5.12 16.99
N LEU A 59 14.99 4.61 18.07
CA LEU A 59 14.26 3.74 19.00
C LEU A 59 13.11 4.50 19.68
N ALA A 60 13.31 5.76 20.06
CA ALA A 60 12.29 6.60 20.68
C ALA A 60 11.16 7.02 19.73
N ASP A 61 11.44 7.14 18.42
CA ASP A 61 10.46 7.51 17.40
C ASP A 61 9.56 6.34 16.98
N LEU A 62 10.05 5.09 17.07
CA LEU A 62 9.27 3.90 16.72
C LEU A 62 7.86 3.83 17.34
N PRO A 63 7.65 4.03 18.66
CA PRO A 63 6.29 3.98 19.22
C PRO A 63 5.38 5.09 18.67
N TRP A 64 5.94 6.27 18.34
CA TRP A 64 5.19 7.36 17.72
C TRP A 64 4.86 7.09 16.27
N LEU A 65 5.81 6.59 15.48
CA LEU A 65 5.53 6.14 14.13
C LEU A 65 4.48 5.03 14.13
N ALA A 66 4.63 4.01 14.98
CA ALA A 66 3.68 2.93 15.11
C ALA A 66 2.29 3.47 15.45
N LEU A 67 2.15 4.30 16.48
CA LEU A 67 0.87 4.89 16.85
C LEU A 67 0.21 5.62 15.68
N LEU A 68 0.94 6.51 15.01
CA LEU A 68 0.42 7.29 13.88
C LEU A 68 0.01 6.40 12.72
N GLN A 69 0.79 5.36 12.42
CA GLN A 69 0.50 4.42 11.35
C GLN A 69 -0.71 3.54 11.67
N LEU A 70 -0.85 3.08 12.92
CA LEU A 70 -2.01 2.31 13.36
C LEU A 70 -3.29 3.17 13.34
N LEU A 71 -3.19 4.44 13.74
CA LEU A 71 -4.29 5.40 13.60
C LEU A 71 -4.66 5.61 12.13
N TYR A 72 -3.67 5.77 11.24
CA TYR A 72 -3.90 5.90 9.81
C TYR A 72 -4.65 4.71 9.22
N VAL A 73 -4.20 3.47 9.47
CA VAL A 73 -4.88 2.30 8.90
C VAL A 73 -6.29 2.11 9.48
N ILE A 74 -6.49 2.37 10.78
CA ILE A 74 -7.82 2.27 11.41
C ILE A 74 -8.79 3.32 10.84
N VAL A 75 -8.34 4.56 10.69
CA VAL A 75 -9.21 5.69 10.32
C VAL A 75 -9.43 5.75 8.82
N CYS A 76 -8.39 5.55 8.01
CA CYS A 76 -8.40 5.85 6.58
C CYS A 76 -8.62 4.64 5.67
N LEU A 77 -8.29 3.43 6.11
CA LEU A 77 -8.23 2.28 5.21
C LEU A 77 -9.31 1.21 5.51
N PRO A 78 -9.77 0.48 4.49
CA PRO A 78 -10.59 -0.71 4.66
C PRO A 78 -9.72 -1.89 5.14
N PRO A 79 -10.13 -2.66 6.16
CA PRO A 79 -9.40 -3.87 6.55
C PRO A 79 -9.50 -4.94 5.45
N ALA A 80 -8.48 -5.80 5.37
CA ALA A 80 -8.47 -6.93 4.45
C ALA A 80 -9.74 -7.78 4.55
N GLY A 81 -10.30 -8.14 3.39
CA GLY A 81 -11.53 -8.92 3.31
C GLY A 81 -12.83 -8.12 3.50
N SER A 82 -12.77 -6.81 3.77
CA SER A 82 -13.96 -5.96 3.70
C SER A 82 -14.32 -5.64 2.23
N ALA A 83 -15.59 -5.75 1.88
CA ALA A 83 -16.06 -5.47 0.52
C ALA A 83 -15.83 -3.98 0.18
N PRO A 84 -15.37 -3.66 -1.05
CA PRO A 84 -15.15 -2.27 -1.45
C PRO A 84 -16.48 -1.51 -1.38
N ALA A 85 -16.46 -0.35 -0.71
CA ALA A 85 -17.57 0.60 -0.78
C ALA A 85 -17.61 1.16 -2.22
N ALA A 86 -18.46 0.58 -3.06
CA ALA A 86 -18.69 1.10 -4.40
C ALA A 86 -19.26 2.53 -4.30
N ASP A 87 -18.61 3.47 -4.98
CA ASP A 87 -19.09 4.84 -5.16
C ASP A 87 -20.51 4.81 -5.72
N SER A 88 -21.46 5.39 -4.98
CA SER A 88 -22.80 5.68 -5.48
C SER A 88 -22.96 7.19 -5.57
N SER A 89 -22.38 7.77 -6.62
CA SER A 89 -22.66 9.14 -7.03
C SER A 89 -22.88 9.21 -8.54
N VAL A 90 -24.04 8.71 -8.97
CA VAL A 90 -24.62 9.10 -10.28
C VAL A 90 -25.97 9.76 -9.97
N PRO A 91 -26.21 11.01 -10.39
CA PRO A 91 -27.49 11.67 -10.17
C PRO A 91 -28.54 11.08 -11.11
N ASP A 92 -29.59 10.48 -10.57
CA ASP A 92 -30.73 9.97 -11.32
C ASP A 92 -31.47 11.13 -12.02
N SER A 93 -31.26 11.25 -13.34
CA SER A 93 -32.14 12.01 -14.22
C SER A 93 -33.48 11.29 -14.35
N LYS A 94 -34.52 11.85 -13.71
CA LYS A 94 -35.91 11.42 -13.89
C LYS A 94 -36.34 11.56 -15.35
N ALA A 95 -36.65 10.44 -16.01
CA ALA A 95 -37.47 10.41 -17.21
C ALA A 95 -38.72 9.56 -16.94
N SER A 96 -39.88 10.23 -17.04
CA SER A 96 -41.22 9.66 -16.95
C SER A 96 -41.59 8.95 -18.25
N ALA A 97 -42.08 7.71 -18.19
CA ALA A 97 -42.90 7.14 -19.25
C ALA A 97 -43.87 6.08 -18.71
N ARG A 98 -45.16 6.27 -19.05
CA ARG A 98 -46.33 5.49 -18.63
C ARG A 98 -46.54 4.27 -19.56
N SER A 99 -47.00 3.17 -18.94
CA SER A 99 -47.96 2.15 -19.40
C SER A 99 -48.00 1.67 -20.86
N SER A 100 -47.93 0.35 -21.07
CA SER A 100 -49.04 -0.43 -21.68
C SER A 100 -48.79 -1.94 -21.61
N SER A 101 -49.90 -2.67 -21.46
CA SER A 101 -50.14 -4.10 -21.22
C SER A 101 -49.82 -5.07 -22.36
N GLY A 102 -49.43 -6.31 -22.02
CA GLY A 102 -49.49 -7.50 -22.89
C GLY A 102 -48.97 -8.77 -22.18
N PRO A 103 -49.67 -9.93 -22.21
CA PRO A 103 -49.31 -11.11 -21.42
C PRO A 103 -48.45 -12.10 -22.22
N GLY A 104 -47.35 -12.58 -21.63
CA GLY A 104 -46.51 -13.61 -22.23
C GLY A 104 -45.37 -14.02 -21.29
N ALA A 105 -45.50 -15.20 -20.71
CA ALA A 105 -44.61 -15.74 -19.68
C ALA A 105 -43.20 -16.04 -20.21
N VAL A 106 -42.18 -15.51 -19.51
CA VAL A 106 -40.84 -16.13 -19.42
C VAL A 106 -40.38 -16.02 -17.97
N LEU A 107 -40.33 -17.16 -17.29
CA LEU A 107 -39.75 -17.34 -15.96
C LEU A 107 -38.28 -16.90 -15.96
N ARG A 108 -37.97 -15.77 -15.31
CA ARG A 108 -36.60 -15.46 -14.87
C ARG A 108 -36.51 -15.67 -13.37
N SER A 109 -35.51 -16.46 -12.99
CA SER A 109 -35.19 -16.82 -11.62
C SER A 109 -34.95 -15.57 -10.78
N SER A 110 -35.82 -15.40 -9.80
CA SER A 110 -35.70 -14.41 -8.75
C SER A 110 -34.42 -14.69 -7.94
N LYS A 111 -33.48 -13.75 -7.93
CA LYS A 111 -32.44 -13.68 -6.88
C LYS A 111 -32.60 -12.37 -6.12
N PRO A 112 -32.45 -12.42 -4.78
CA PRO A 112 -33.30 -11.65 -3.89
C PRO A 112 -32.81 -10.21 -3.77
N GLY A 113 -33.74 -9.27 -3.78
CA GLY A 113 -33.48 -7.88 -3.43
C GLY A 113 -32.77 -7.80 -2.09
N LEU A 114 -31.53 -7.30 -2.12
CA LEU A 114 -30.78 -6.97 -0.91
C LEU A 114 -31.42 -5.72 -0.31
N ARG A 115 -32.47 -5.98 0.49
CA ARG A 115 -33.14 -5.05 1.37
C ARG A 115 -32.06 -4.27 2.12
N LYS A 116 -31.94 -2.97 1.81
CA LYS A 116 -31.10 -1.99 2.53
C LYS A 116 -31.49 -2.04 4.00
N ARG A 117 -30.82 -2.89 4.77
CA ARG A 117 -31.03 -3.01 6.20
C ARG A 117 -30.28 -1.85 6.83
N HIS A 118 -30.97 -0.73 7.00
CA HIS A 118 -30.69 0.20 8.08
C HIS A 118 -30.82 -0.60 9.39
N SER A 119 -29.73 -1.26 9.80
CA SER A 119 -29.63 -1.92 11.09
C SER A 119 -29.06 -0.89 12.06
N GLY A 120 -29.96 -0.18 12.74
CA GLY A 120 -29.59 0.62 13.90
C GLY A 120 -28.90 -0.22 14.98
N GLY A 121 -27.98 0.43 15.69
CA GLY A 121 -27.80 0.26 17.13
C GLY A 121 -27.35 -1.11 17.67
N LYS A 122 -26.63 -1.93 16.89
CA LYS A 122 -25.90 -3.08 17.45
C LYS A 122 -24.38 -2.90 17.29
N ASN A 123 -23.82 -2.36 18.38
CA ASN A 123 -22.46 -2.48 18.90
C ASN A 123 -21.38 -1.67 18.14
N ASP A 124 -21.23 -0.38 18.44
CA ASP A 124 -20.04 0.39 18.04
C ASP A 124 -18.73 -0.35 18.39
N TRP A 125 -18.74 -1.08 19.50
CA TRP A 125 -17.65 -1.96 19.93
C TRP A 125 -17.31 -3.05 18.90
N SER A 126 -18.28 -3.73 18.27
CA SER A 126 -17.98 -4.80 17.30
C SER A 126 -17.32 -4.24 16.03
N ARG A 127 -17.71 -3.03 15.61
CA ARG A 127 -17.09 -2.32 14.48
C ARG A 127 -15.66 -1.90 14.80
N VAL A 128 -15.40 -1.47 16.04
CA VAL A 128 -14.05 -1.17 16.52
C VAL A 128 -13.19 -2.44 16.53
N TRP A 129 -13.66 -3.54 17.10
CA TRP A 129 -12.93 -4.82 17.10
C TRP A 129 -12.63 -5.36 15.69
N ALA A 130 -13.56 -5.18 14.75
CA ALA A 130 -13.36 -5.57 13.35
C ALA A 130 -12.19 -4.83 12.68
N LYS A 131 -11.80 -3.65 13.19
CA LYS A 131 -10.61 -2.91 12.73
C LYS A 131 -9.38 -3.16 13.60
N LEU A 132 -9.54 -3.33 14.91
CA LEU A 132 -8.41 -3.56 15.82
C LEU A 132 -7.69 -4.87 15.55
N MET A 133 -8.43 -5.95 15.31
CA MET A 133 -7.84 -7.27 15.06
C MET A 133 -6.88 -7.28 13.85
N PRO A 134 -7.29 -6.83 12.64
CA PRO A 134 -6.36 -6.76 11.51
C PRO A 134 -5.25 -5.73 11.73
N THR A 135 -5.49 -4.67 12.51
CA THR A 135 -4.45 -3.68 12.86
C THR A 135 -3.33 -4.32 13.68
N PHE A 136 -3.68 -5.04 14.75
CA PHE A 136 -2.71 -5.73 15.60
C PHE A 136 -1.97 -6.82 14.84
N LEU A 137 -2.70 -7.62 14.04
CA LEU A 137 -2.10 -8.64 13.20
C LEU A 137 -1.11 -8.03 12.18
N SER A 138 -1.50 -6.93 11.53
CA SER A 138 -0.63 -6.24 10.57
C SER A 138 0.61 -5.64 11.22
N PHE A 139 0.46 -5.08 12.42
CA PHE A 139 1.59 -4.59 13.20
C PHE A 139 2.55 -5.70 13.60
N ALA A 140 2.01 -6.84 14.05
CA ALA A 140 2.81 -8.01 14.41
C ALA A 140 3.56 -8.57 13.18
N LEU A 141 2.86 -8.75 12.05
CA LEU A 141 3.48 -9.21 10.80
C LEU A 141 4.51 -8.20 10.26
N THR A 142 4.24 -6.90 10.40
CA THR A 142 5.23 -5.88 10.05
C THR A 142 6.49 -6.06 10.91
N SER A 143 6.32 -6.13 12.23
CA SER A 143 7.43 -6.19 13.18
C SER A 143 8.27 -7.47 13.04
N PHE A 144 7.62 -8.63 12.88
CA PHE A 144 8.28 -9.94 12.90
C PHE A 144 8.62 -10.50 11.53
N LEU A 145 8.01 -10.02 10.45
CA LEU A 145 8.26 -10.52 9.10
C LEU A 145 8.79 -9.43 8.16
N ALA A 146 8.14 -8.27 8.07
CA ALA A 146 8.58 -7.23 7.15
C ALA A 146 9.91 -6.58 7.58
N THR A 147 10.09 -6.30 8.88
CA THR A 147 11.34 -5.75 9.42
C THR A 147 12.56 -6.61 9.11
N PRO A 148 12.60 -7.93 9.42
CA PRO A 148 13.77 -8.74 9.08
C PRO A 148 14.00 -8.86 7.57
N VAL A 149 12.93 -8.95 6.76
CA VAL A 149 13.06 -8.96 5.29
C VAL A 149 13.70 -7.66 4.80
N LEU A 150 13.24 -6.50 5.28
CA LEU A 150 13.84 -5.21 4.91
C LEU A 150 15.26 -5.02 5.47
N ALA A 151 15.56 -5.55 6.65
CA ALA A 151 16.93 -5.53 7.18
C ALA A 151 17.88 -6.35 6.29
N ILE A 152 17.46 -7.54 5.85
CA ILE A 152 18.21 -8.35 4.89
C ILE A 152 18.37 -7.60 3.57
N LEU A 153 17.32 -6.97 3.05
CA LEU A 153 17.40 -6.18 1.83
C LEU A 153 18.38 -5.00 1.98
N LEU A 154 18.33 -4.24 3.08
CA LEU A 154 19.27 -3.15 3.33
C LEU A 154 20.72 -3.64 3.32
N VAL A 155 20.98 -4.79 3.95
CA VAL A 155 22.29 -5.45 3.92
C VAL A 155 22.70 -5.84 2.50
N LEU A 156 21.80 -6.45 1.73
CA LEU A 156 22.06 -6.83 0.34
C LEU A 156 22.30 -5.61 -0.56
N PHE A 157 21.71 -4.47 -0.22
CA PHE A 157 21.93 -3.18 -0.90
C PHE A 157 23.12 -2.38 -0.33
N GLY A 158 23.91 -2.95 0.59
CA GLY A 158 25.19 -2.41 1.03
C GLY A 158 25.27 -1.91 2.47
N ALA A 159 24.23 -2.12 3.30
CA ALA A 159 24.36 -1.87 4.74
C ALA A 159 25.36 -2.85 5.37
N PRO A 160 26.16 -2.44 6.38
CA PRO A 160 27.18 -3.30 6.96
C PRO A 160 26.59 -4.55 7.63
N LEU A 161 27.22 -5.70 7.40
CA LEU A 161 26.78 -7.00 7.93
C LEU A 161 27.11 -7.22 9.42
N THR A 162 28.22 -6.63 9.89
CA THR A 162 28.79 -6.93 11.20
C THR A 162 28.84 -5.71 12.12
N THR A 163 28.74 -4.49 11.57
CA THR A 163 28.70 -3.22 12.30
C THR A 163 27.36 -2.52 12.06
N HIS A 164 26.99 -1.55 12.90
CA HIS A 164 25.74 -0.79 12.74
C HIS A 164 24.47 -1.65 12.62
N ASN A 165 24.45 -2.81 13.30
CA ASN A 165 23.34 -3.76 13.22
C ASN A 165 22.05 -3.17 13.80
N VAL A 166 22.17 -2.38 14.87
CA VAL A 166 21.02 -1.77 15.54
C VAL A 166 20.40 -0.71 14.63
N GLU A 167 21.23 0.12 14.01
CA GLU A 167 20.85 1.13 13.03
C GLU A 167 20.16 0.49 11.82
N THR A 168 20.68 -0.64 11.35
CA THR A 168 20.09 -1.38 10.23
C THR A 168 18.71 -1.91 10.59
N VAL A 169 18.56 -2.55 11.76
CA VAL A 169 17.27 -3.06 12.23
C VAL A 169 16.27 -1.94 12.48
N LEU A 170 16.70 -0.83 13.10
CA LEU A 170 15.86 0.34 13.34
C LEU A 170 15.46 1.04 12.04
N CYS A 171 16.36 1.14 11.06
CA CYS A 171 16.07 1.65 9.73
C CYS A 171 15.02 0.78 9.04
N ALA A 172 15.24 -0.53 9.04
CA ALA A 172 14.29 -1.50 8.50
C ALA A 172 12.93 -1.42 9.20
N ALA A 173 12.89 -1.24 10.51
CA ALA A 173 11.64 -1.13 11.28
C ALA A 173 10.84 0.12 10.89
N HIS A 174 11.48 1.28 10.73
CA HIS A 174 10.81 2.48 10.23
C HIS A 174 10.28 2.29 8.81
N MET A 175 11.10 1.76 7.91
CA MET A 175 10.67 1.48 6.54
C MET A 175 9.52 0.47 6.49
N ALA A 176 9.56 -0.57 7.34
CA ALA A 176 8.51 -1.58 7.44
C ALA A 176 7.19 -0.97 7.94
N LEU A 177 7.23 -0.10 8.95
CA LEU A 177 6.05 0.61 9.44
C LEU A 177 5.47 1.55 8.37
N LEU A 178 6.31 2.32 7.67
CA LEU A 178 5.86 3.20 6.60
C LEU A 178 5.22 2.42 5.45
N SER A 179 5.87 1.35 4.97
CA SER A 179 5.47 0.64 3.75
C SER A 179 4.57 -0.58 3.99
N ALA A 180 5.02 -1.54 4.80
CA ALA A 180 4.39 -2.85 4.92
C ALA A 180 3.12 -2.84 5.79
N THR A 181 3.05 -2.01 6.84
CA THR A 181 1.86 -1.96 7.70
C THR A 181 0.55 -1.67 6.94
N PRO A 182 0.43 -0.61 6.13
CA PRO A 182 -0.80 -0.35 5.39
C PRO A 182 -1.05 -1.39 4.29
N LEU A 183 0.00 -1.96 3.68
CA LEU A 183 -0.14 -3.05 2.70
C LEU A 183 -0.73 -4.31 3.34
N ILE A 184 -0.16 -4.78 4.46
CA ILE A 184 -0.64 -5.97 5.19
C ILE A 184 -2.05 -5.71 5.73
N TYR A 185 -2.36 -4.49 6.18
CA TYR A 185 -3.68 -4.17 6.70
C TYR A 185 -4.79 -4.31 5.66
N VAL A 186 -4.54 -3.82 4.44
CA VAL A 186 -5.57 -3.80 3.38
C VAL A 186 -5.59 -5.09 2.57
N HIS A 187 -4.43 -5.70 2.34
CA HIS A 187 -4.32 -6.86 1.45
C HIS A 187 -4.10 -8.18 2.19
N GLY A 188 -3.80 -8.14 3.48
CA GLY A 188 -3.43 -9.32 4.24
C GLY A 188 -2.13 -9.95 3.71
N VAL A 189 -2.10 -11.27 3.69
CA VAL A 189 -0.95 -12.08 3.26
C VAL A 189 -1.25 -12.87 1.96
N ASP A 190 -2.09 -12.31 1.09
CA ASP A 190 -2.42 -12.93 -0.19
C ASP A 190 -1.21 -12.94 -1.15
N GLY A 191 -0.72 -14.14 -1.47
CA GLY A 191 0.48 -14.30 -2.29
C GLY A 191 0.36 -13.74 -3.72
N ALA A 192 -0.84 -13.66 -4.29
CA ALA A 192 -1.04 -13.04 -5.60
C ALA A 192 -0.89 -11.52 -5.53
N VAL A 193 -1.47 -10.91 -4.49
CA VAL A 193 -1.33 -9.47 -4.27
C VAL A 193 0.14 -9.11 -3.98
N TRP A 194 0.84 -9.89 -3.16
CA TRP A 194 2.25 -9.63 -2.86
C TRP A 194 3.16 -9.75 -4.09
N ARG A 195 2.89 -10.70 -5.00
CA ARG A 195 3.59 -10.77 -6.30
C ARG A 195 3.38 -9.52 -7.13
N GLU A 196 2.17 -8.98 -7.18
CA GLU A 196 1.89 -7.71 -7.88
C GLU A 196 2.58 -6.51 -7.21
N VAL A 197 2.64 -6.49 -5.86
CA VAL A 197 3.33 -5.43 -5.10
C VAL A 197 4.80 -5.39 -5.46
N TRP A 198 5.49 -6.55 -5.42
CA TRP A 198 6.90 -6.67 -5.78
C TRP A 198 7.16 -6.47 -7.27
N GLY A 199 6.22 -6.89 -8.12
CA GLY A 199 6.29 -6.75 -9.58
C GLY A 199 5.85 -5.39 -10.11
N ILE A 200 5.60 -4.39 -9.25
CA ILE A 200 5.19 -3.03 -9.65
C ILE A 200 3.90 -3.03 -10.50
N ALA A 201 3.04 -4.04 -10.33
CA ALA A 201 1.86 -4.27 -11.15
C ALA A 201 0.54 -3.84 -10.47
N ARG A 202 0.60 -3.38 -9.21
CA ARG A 202 -0.59 -2.90 -8.49
C ARG A 202 -1.12 -1.60 -9.11
N PRO A 203 -2.45 -1.42 -9.13
CA PRO A 203 -3.02 -0.12 -9.46
C PRO A 203 -2.53 0.93 -8.45
N ALA A 204 -2.19 2.11 -8.95
CA ALA A 204 -1.69 3.17 -8.11
C ALA A 204 -2.78 3.63 -7.13
N ASP A 205 -2.46 3.54 -5.84
CA ASP A 205 -3.28 4.05 -4.75
C ASP A 205 -2.38 4.57 -3.63
N ALA A 206 -2.98 5.21 -2.61
CA ALA A 206 -2.23 5.80 -1.50
C ALA A 206 -1.33 4.78 -0.79
N VAL A 207 -1.78 3.52 -0.67
CA VAL A 207 -1.09 2.48 0.08
C VAL A 207 0.14 2.00 -0.69
N TRP A 208 -0.05 1.52 -1.91
CA TRP A 208 1.03 1.03 -2.74
C TRP A 208 1.98 2.17 -3.16
N GLY A 209 1.45 3.35 -3.48
CA GLY A 209 2.24 4.53 -3.80
C GLY A 209 3.14 4.97 -2.65
N SER A 210 2.64 4.92 -1.41
CA SER A 210 3.45 5.22 -0.22
C SER A 210 4.55 4.17 0.02
N ALA A 211 4.27 2.90 -0.22
CA ALA A 211 5.26 1.82 -0.09
C ALA A 211 6.36 1.93 -1.15
N LEU A 212 5.99 2.12 -2.42
CA LEU A 212 6.93 2.36 -3.51
C LEU A 212 7.75 3.63 -3.26
N GLY A 213 7.09 4.71 -2.85
CA GLY A 213 7.73 5.96 -2.49
C GLY A 213 8.73 5.81 -1.34
N THR A 214 8.42 5.02 -0.31
CA THR A 214 9.35 4.72 0.79
C THR A 214 10.62 4.03 0.27
N GLY A 215 10.47 3.02 -0.59
CA GLY A 215 11.60 2.29 -1.18
C GLY A 215 12.45 3.15 -2.10
N LEU A 216 11.83 3.86 -3.06
CA LEU A 216 12.54 4.76 -3.97
C LEU A 216 13.20 5.91 -3.22
N GLY A 217 12.50 6.49 -2.24
CA GLY A 217 13.03 7.53 -1.37
C GLY A 217 14.26 7.06 -0.59
N ALA A 218 14.19 5.87 0.02
CA ALA A 218 15.33 5.25 0.69
C ALA A 218 16.53 5.05 -0.25
N TRP A 219 16.26 4.59 -1.47
CA TRP A 219 17.30 4.41 -2.50
C TRP A 219 17.96 5.74 -2.89
N PHE A 220 17.19 6.79 -3.17
CA PHE A 220 17.74 8.13 -3.39
C PHE A 220 18.48 8.67 -2.17
N GLY A 221 17.99 8.34 -0.97
CA GLY A 221 18.63 8.68 0.30
C GLY A 221 19.97 7.98 0.52
N ALA A 222 20.29 6.93 -0.22
CA ALA A 222 21.62 6.31 -0.19
C ALA A 222 22.67 7.10 -0.99
N ILE A 223 22.26 7.88 -2.00
CA ILE A 223 23.17 8.62 -2.91
C ILE A 223 24.11 9.58 -2.16
N PRO A 224 23.68 10.33 -1.11
CA PRO A 224 24.58 11.22 -0.40
C PRO A 224 25.65 10.52 0.45
N ILE A 225 25.54 9.22 0.73
CA ILE A 225 26.46 8.49 1.61
C ILE A 225 27.87 8.40 0.98
N PRO A 226 28.06 7.92 -0.27
CA PRO A 226 29.40 7.81 -0.86
C PRO A 226 30.04 9.16 -1.19
N LEU A 227 29.25 10.23 -1.27
CA LEU A 227 29.75 11.57 -1.55
C LEU A 227 30.41 12.20 -0.30
N ASP A 228 30.12 11.64 0.88
CA ASP A 228 30.73 11.90 2.20
C ASP A 228 31.35 13.30 2.32
N TRP A 229 30.50 14.33 2.44
CA TRP A 229 30.93 15.71 2.66
C TRP A 229 31.39 15.95 4.11
N ASP A 230 31.80 14.89 4.83
CA ASP A 230 32.16 14.86 6.24
C ASP A 230 31.08 15.52 7.13
N ARG A 231 29.80 15.34 6.79
CA ARG A 231 28.69 15.89 7.57
C ARG A 231 27.98 14.81 8.37
N PRO A 232 27.66 15.06 9.65
CA PRO A 232 27.04 14.05 10.51
C PRO A 232 25.65 13.63 10.02
N TRP A 233 24.97 14.48 9.25
CA TRP A 233 23.68 14.13 8.65
C TRP A 233 23.77 13.12 7.50
N GLN A 234 24.96 12.92 6.91
CA GLN A 234 25.19 11.92 5.85
C GLN A 234 25.41 10.51 6.38
N ALA A 235 25.58 10.35 7.70
CA ALA A 235 25.84 9.06 8.30
C ALA A 235 24.66 8.09 8.11
N PHE A 236 24.98 6.82 7.87
CA PHE A 236 23.99 5.75 7.88
C PHE A 236 23.34 5.64 9.28
N PRO A 237 22.00 5.52 9.40
CA PRO A 237 20.98 5.36 8.35
C PRO A 237 20.19 6.65 8.06
N ILE A 238 20.69 7.82 8.45
CA ILE A 238 19.94 9.08 8.52
C ILE A 238 19.41 9.52 7.15
N THR A 239 20.27 9.52 6.12
CA THR A 239 19.88 9.97 4.77
C THR A 239 18.90 9.02 4.09
N ILE A 240 19.08 7.71 4.30
CA ILE A 240 18.16 6.68 3.80
C ILE A 240 16.79 6.89 4.41
N LEU A 241 16.70 7.09 5.73
CA LEU A 241 15.43 7.37 6.39
C LEU A 241 14.83 8.71 5.96
N THR A 242 15.65 9.76 5.83
CA THR A 242 15.18 11.06 5.32
C THR A 242 14.49 10.88 3.97
N GLY A 243 15.15 10.17 3.06
CA GLY A 243 14.60 9.81 1.76
C GLY A 243 13.33 8.96 1.88
N ALA A 244 13.31 7.95 2.75
CA ALA A 244 12.16 7.08 2.97
C ALA A 244 10.91 7.84 3.45
N TYR A 245 11.05 8.75 4.41
CA TYR A 245 9.95 9.57 4.93
C TYR A 245 9.43 10.57 3.88
N ILE A 246 10.33 11.25 3.15
CA ILE A 246 9.95 12.15 2.05
C ILE A 246 9.25 11.36 0.94
N GLY A 247 9.82 10.21 0.57
CA GLY A 247 9.29 9.31 -0.44
C GLY A 247 7.92 8.75 -0.06
N TYR A 248 7.70 8.35 1.19
CA TYR A 248 6.39 7.95 1.72
C TYR A 248 5.35 9.06 1.51
N ALA A 249 5.67 10.27 1.93
CA ALA A 249 4.76 11.41 1.83
C ALA A 249 4.42 11.75 0.37
N LEU A 250 5.45 11.90 -0.48
CA LEU A 250 5.26 12.17 -1.91
C LEU A 250 4.49 11.05 -2.60
N GLY A 251 4.88 9.80 -2.37
CA GLY A 251 4.23 8.62 -2.92
C GLY A 251 2.76 8.54 -2.55
N SER A 252 2.42 8.85 -1.29
CA SER A 252 1.03 8.86 -0.81
C SER A 252 0.18 9.95 -1.47
N VAL A 253 0.75 11.12 -1.78
CA VAL A 253 0.01 12.24 -2.39
C VAL A 253 -0.11 12.06 -3.90
N ILE A 254 1.00 11.70 -4.57
CA ILE A 254 1.09 11.54 -6.01
C ILE A 254 0.14 10.44 -6.49
N SER A 255 0.11 9.29 -5.81
CA SER A 255 -0.75 8.16 -6.21
C SER A 255 -2.25 8.40 -6.01
N ARG A 256 -2.63 9.46 -5.28
CA ARG A 256 -4.03 9.89 -5.09
C ARG A 256 -4.49 10.90 -6.13
N THR A 257 -3.58 11.44 -6.93
CA THR A 257 -3.94 12.40 -7.98
C THR A 257 -4.81 11.72 -9.05
N PRO A 258 -5.82 12.40 -9.62
CA PRO A 258 -6.73 11.79 -10.59
C PRO A 258 -6.02 11.29 -11.86
N PHE A 259 -4.83 11.82 -12.16
CA PHE A 259 -4.03 11.42 -13.30
C PHE A 259 -3.29 10.09 -13.10
N ILE A 260 -3.09 9.66 -11.85
CA ILE A 260 -2.28 8.47 -11.51
C ILE A 260 -3.15 7.41 -10.84
N TYR A 261 -4.09 7.81 -9.99
CA TYR A 261 -4.94 6.89 -9.23
C TYR A 261 -5.62 5.84 -10.12
N GLY A 262 -5.49 4.57 -9.73
CA GLY A 262 -6.05 3.42 -10.43
C GLY A 262 -5.28 2.98 -11.68
N LYS A 263 -4.34 3.78 -12.21
CA LYS A 263 -3.51 3.37 -13.35
C LYS A 263 -2.55 2.27 -12.94
N ARG A 264 -2.24 1.39 -13.89
CA ARG A 264 -1.33 0.24 -13.72
C ARG A 264 -0.17 0.36 -14.69
N ILE A 265 0.98 -0.15 -14.29
CA ILE A 265 2.11 -0.37 -15.18
C ILE A 265 1.95 -1.79 -15.71
N GLN A 266 1.77 -1.94 -17.02
CA GLN A 266 1.75 -3.23 -17.69
C GLN A 266 3.07 -3.37 -18.44
N PHE A 267 3.88 -4.34 -18.04
CA PHE A 267 5.05 -4.74 -18.81
C PHE A 267 4.55 -5.65 -19.93
N VAL A 268 4.51 -5.12 -21.15
CA VAL A 268 4.18 -5.91 -22.34
C VAL A 268 5.35 -6.85 -22.59
N PRO A 269 5.17 -8.19 -22.61
CA PRO A 269 6.24 -9.08 -23.02
C PRO A 269 6.56 -8.81 -24.49
N GLU A 270 7.85 -8.66 -24.79
CA GLU A 270 8.35 -8.55 -26.16
C GLU A 270 7.97 -9.86 -26.87
N GLU A 271 7.19 -9.78 -27.95
CA GLU A 271 6.94 -10.94 -28.81
C GLU A 271 8.27 -11.24 -29.51
N ASP A 272 8.91 -12.35 -29.14
CA ASP A 272 10.03 -12.89 -29.93
C ASP A 272 9.48 -13.22 -31.32
N ASP A 273 9.68 -12.30 -32.27
CA ASP A 273 9.55 -12.54 -33.69
C ASP A 273 10.65 -13.54 -34.08
N ASP A 274 10.41 -14.83 -33.81
CA ASP A 274 11.08 -15.93 -34.47
C ASP A 274 10.62 -15.93 -35.94
N GLU A 275 11.18 -14.98 -36.69
CA GLU A 275 11.12 -14.90 -38.12
C GLU A 275 11.57 -16.24 -38.70
N LYS A 276 10.60 -16.91 -39.31
CA LYS A 276 10.76 -17.86 -40.41
C LYS A 276 11.99 -17.54 -41.27
N LYS A 277 13.14 -18.13 -40.95
CA LYS A 277 14.15 -18.44 -41.96
C LYS A 277 13.81 -19.79 -42.58
N THR A 278 12.77 -19.78 -43.38
CA THR A 278 12.62 -20.74 -44.49
C THR A 278 13.31 -20.12 -45.70
N ASN A 279 14.51 -20.59 -46.00
CA ASN A 279 15.06 -20.64 -47.35
C ASN A 279 15.55 -22.07 -47.58
#